data_AF-A0A820NRC6-F1
#
_entry.id   AF-A0A820NRC6-F1
#
_cell.length_a   1.000
_cell.length_b   1.000
_cell.length_c   1.000
_cell.angle_alpha   90.00
_cell.angle_beta   90.00
_cell.angle_gamma   90.00
#
_symmetry.space_group_name_H-M   'P 1'
#
loop_
_entity.id
_entity.type
_entity.pdbx_description
1 polymer ?
#
loop_
_entity_poly.entity_id
_entity_poly.type
_entity_poly.pdbx_seq_one_letter_code
_entity_poly.pdbx_strand_id
1 'polypeptide(L)'
;LAPLPLWFIVRAATQTEDAKESNRPKNLATIVEQLDIMVDKEEYQQAYEYIEKNKTNELFQSYYIRWRIARIFYKLSLITKDKQLKKKLVQNGYEQAKLALDHGNHIYSVHKWYGILLNEKCQYTSTDEQIRSAYEVLDHFEEA
;
A
#
# COMPACT_ATOMS: atom_id res chain seq x y z
N LEU A 1 -14.29 -18.70 44.59
CA LEU A 1 -13.21 -18.68 43.57
C LEU A 1 -12.07 -17.85 44.14
N ALA A 2 -10.86 -18.40 44.19
CA ALA A 2 -9.68 -17.65 44.64
C ALA A 2 -9.16 -16.76 43.49
N PRO A 3 -8.72 -15.52 43.75
CA PRO A 3 -8.17 -14.65 42.73
C PRO A 3 -6.86 -15.23 42.19
N LEU A 4 -6.66 -15.11 40.87
CA LEU A 4 -5.40 -15.54 40.24
C LEU A 4 -4.22 -14.76 40.83
N PRO A 5 -3.07 -15.41 41.03
CA PRO A 5 -1.92 -14.74 41.61
C PRO A 5 -1.36 -13.68 40.65
N LEU A 6 -0.93 -12.55 41.21
CA LEU A 6 -0.44 -11.37 40.49
C LEU A 6 0.64 -11.69 39.44
N TRP A 7 1.55 -12.62 39.72
CA TRP A 7 2.60 -13.01 38.78
C TRP A 7 2.05 -13.71 37.52
N PHE A 8 0.88 -14.38 37.63
CA PHE A 8 0.22 -15.04 36.50
C PHE A 8 -0.46 -14.02 35.60
N ILE A 9 -1.07 -12.99 36.20
CA ILE A 9 -1.66 -11.85 35.48
C ILE A 9 -0.57 -11.03 34.79
N VAL A 10 0.53 -10.73 35.49
CA VAL A 10 1.69 -10.02 34.93
C VAL A 10 2.32 -10.82 33.80
N ARG A 11 2.53 -12.13 33.96
CA ARG A 11 3.11 -12.98 32.91
C ARG A 11 2.20 -13.14 31.69
N ALA A 12 0.89 -13.19 31.89
CA ALA A 12 -0.07 -13.19 30.78
C ALA A 12 -0.06 -11.84 30.04
N ALA A 13 -0.03 -10.73 30.78
CA ALA A 13 0.08 -9.38 30.21
C ALA A 13 1.38 -9.22 29.42
N THR A 14 2.53 -9.64 29.96
CA THR A 14 3.82 -9.60 29.24
C THR A 14 3.80 -10.47 28.01
N GLN A 15 3.27 -11.70 28.06
CA GLN A 15 3.14 -12.56 26.87
C GLN A 15 2.25 -11.95 25.79
N THR A 16 1.18 -11.24 26.17
CA THR A 16 0.32 -10.53 25.22
C THR A 16 0.95 -9.27 24.65
N GLU A 17 1.83 -8.60 25.40
CA GLU A 17 2.60 -7.43 24.95
C GLU A 17 3.78 -7.85 24.07
N ASP A 18 4.51 -8.90 24.44
CA ASP A 18 5.63 -9.46 23.67
C ASP A 18 5.15 -10.01 22.30
N ALA A 19 3.96 -10.63 22.26
CA ALA A 19 3.33 -11.07 21.01
C ALA A 19 2.85 -9.90 20.12
N LYS A 20 2.55 -8.74 20.70
CA LYS A 20 2.21 -7.51 19.97
C LYS A 20 3.46 -6.72 19.53
N GLU A 21 4.53 -6.76 20.33
CA GLU A 21 5.81 -6.09 20.09
C GLU A 21 6.64 -6.78 18.98
N SER A 22 6.58 -8.11 18.93
CA SER A 22 7.22 -8.96 17.91
C SER A 22 6.74 -8.65 16.48
N ASN A 23 5.52 -8.12 16.34
CA ASN A 23 4.87 -7.90 15.04
C ASN A 23 4.87 -6.42 14.60
N ARG A 24 5.73 -5.59 15.19
CA ARG A 24 5.91 -4.17 14.81
C ARG A 24 7.06 -4.10 13.80
N PRO A 25 6.87 -3.62 12.56
CA PRO A 25 8.00 -3.51 11.65
C PRO A 25 8.98 -2.43 12.15
N LYS A 26 10.12 -2.87 12.67
CA LYS A 26 11.20 -2.05 13.21
C LYS A 26 12.26 -1.76 12.14
N ASN A 27 11.87 -1.05 11.06
CA ASN A 27 12.71 -0.32 10.07
C ASN A 27 11.94 -0.24 8.73
N LEU A 28 12.04 0.89 8.01
CA LEU A 28 11.53 1.09 6.65
C LEU A 28 11.91 -0.07 5.70
N ALA A 29 13.17 -0.51 5.76
CA ALA A 29 13.69 -1.57 4.90
C ALA A 29 12.94 -2.91 5.10
N THR A 30 12.61 -3.25 6.35
CA THR A 30 11.88 -4.48 6.68
C THR A 30 10.44 -4.44 6.15
N ILE A 31 9.77 -3.27 6.22
CA ILE A 31 8.43 -3.10 5.65
C ILE A 31 8.48 -3.30 4.14
N VAL A 32 9.45 -2.66 3.50
CA VAL A 32 9.67 -2.75 2.05
C VAL A 32 9.87 -4.21 1.64
N GLU A 33 10.79 -4.92 2.28
CA GLU A 33 11.07 -6.33 2.00
C GLU A 33 9.82 -7.20 2.23
N GLN A 34 9.10 -6.98 3.32
CA GLN A 34 7.88 -7.73 3.64
C GLN A 34 6.79 -7.54 2.56
N LEU A 35 6.56 -6.31 2.11
CA LEU A 35 5.60 -6.02 1.04
C LEU A 35 6.01 -6.64 -0.29
N ASP A 36 7.31 -6.57 -0.64
CA ASP A 36 7.83 -7.16 -1.87
C ASP A 36 7.69 -8.69 -1.85
N ILE A 37 8.02 -9.35 -0.73
CA ILE A 37 7.82 -10.80 -0.55
C ILE A 37 6.35 -11.19 -0.70
N MET A 38 5.42 -10.45 -0.08
CA MET A 38 3.99 -10.74 -0.20
C MET A 38 3.51 -10.63 -1.66
N VAL A 39 4.03 -9.66 -2.40
CA VAL A 39 3.68 -9.51 -3.82
C VAL A 39 4.28 -10.63 -4.67
N ASP A 40 5.52 -11.03 -4.41
CA ASP A 40 6.19 -12.12 -5.14
C ASP A 40 5.52 -13.49 -4.90
N LYS A 41 4.91 -13.67 -3.73
CA LYS A 41 4.07 -14.83 -3.38
C LYS A 41 2.61 -14.71 -3.83
N GLU A 42 2.24 -13.60 -4.47
CA GLU A 42 0.86 -13.28 -4.85
C GLU A 42 -0.15 -13.22 -3.68
N GLU A 43 0.34 -12.97 -2.46
CA GLU A 43 -0.43 -12.87 -1.22
C GLU A 43 -1.09 -11.48 -1.06
N TYR A 44 -1.75 -10.98 -2.10
CA TYR A 44 -2.23 -9.60 -2.17
C TYR A 44 -3.26 -9.24 -1.08
N GLN A 45 -4.10 -10.20 -0.69
CA GLN A 45 -5.09 -10.00 0.38
C GLN A 45 -4.41 -9.83 1.74
N GLN A 46 -3.37 -10.62 2.02
CA GLN A 46 -2.60 -10.51 3.25
C GLN A 46 -1.82 -9.19 3.28
N ALA A 47 -1.28 -8.77 2.14
CA ALA A 47 -0.62 -7.48 2.00
C ALA A 47 -1.58 -6.31 2.30
N TYR A 48 -2.83 -6.39 1.83
CA TYR A 48 -3.86 -5.40 2.15
C TYR A 48 -4.17 -5.33 3.65
N GLU A 49 -4.38 -6.48 4.29
CA GLU A 49 -4.63 -6.55 5.73
C GLU A 49 -3.45 -6.01 6.55
N TYR A 50 -2.23 -6.30 6.11
CA TYR A 50 -1.01 -5.75 6.71
C TYR A 50 -0.93 -4.22 6.57
N ILE A 51 -1.29 -3.67 5.41
CA ILE A 51 -1.36 -2.21 5.19
C ILE A 51 -2.42 -1.58 6.09
N GLU A 52 -3.64 -2.13 6.13
CA GLU A 52 -4.73 -1.59 6.96
C GLU A 52 -4.39 -1.61 8.45
N LYS A 53 -3.75 -2.67 8.92
CA LYS A 53 -3.29 -2.80 10.31
C LYS A 53 -2.26 -1.73 10.69
N ASN A 54 -1.47 -1.25 9.73
CA ASN A 54 -0.37 -0.31 9.95
C ASN A 54 -0.60 1.10 9.38
N LYS A 55 -1.82 1.44 8.95
CA LYS A 55 -2.10 2.73 8.28
C LYS A 55 -1.80 3.98 9.12
N THR A 56 -1.80 3.86 10.44
CA THR A 56 -1.46 4.94 11.38
C THR A 56 0.05 5.11 11.59
N ASN A 57 0.86 4.17 11.09
CA ASN A 57 2.31 4.23 11.17
C ASN A 57 2.85 5.24 10.13
N GLU A 58 3.61 6.22 10.59
CA GLU A 58 4.21 7.26 9.74
C GLU A 58 5.13 6.70 8.65
N LEU A 59 5.76 5.55 8.89
CA LEU A 59 6.61 4.90 7.89
C LEU A 59 5.82 4.56 6.61
N PHE A 60 4.54 4.19 6.74
CA PHE A 60 3.69 3.88 5.57
C PHE A 60 3.38 5.11 4.71
N GLN A 61 3.71 6.31 5.19
CA GLN A 61 3.62 7.55 4.42
C GLN A 61 4.87 7.82 3.56
N SER A 62 5.94 7.01 3.71
CA SER A 62 7.16 7.11 2.90
C SER A 62 6.88 6.78 1.43
N TYR A 63 7.44 7.56 0.50
CA TYR A 63 7.33 7.30 -0.93
C TYR A 63 7.83 5.90 -1.32
N TYR A 64 8.82 5.34 -0.61
CA TYR A 64 9.30 3.96 -0.81
C TYR A 64 8.23 2.89 -0.54
N ILE A 65 7.31 3.14 0.40
CA ILE A 65 6.21 2.22 0.71
C ILE A 65 4.99 2.53 -0.15
N ARG A 66 4.67 3.80 -0.37
CA ARG A 66 3.45 4.20 -1.09
C ARG A 66 3.34 3.62 -2.49
N TRP A 67 4.41 3.60 -3.29
CA TRP A 67 4.33 3.00 -4.63
C TRP A 67 4.13 1.47 -4.57
N ARG A 68 4.60 0.79 -3.51
CA ARG A 68 4.34 -0.63 -3.27
C ARG A 68 2.90 -0.87 -2.87
N ILE A 69 2.35 -0.02 -2.02
CA ILE A 69 0.91 0.00 -1.71
C ILE A 69 0.12 0.15 -3.02
N ALA A 70 0.48 1.13 -3.85
CA ALA A 70 -0.16 1.37 -5.15
C ALA A 70 -0.13 0.11 -6.05
N ARG A 71 1.02 -0.57 -6.14
CA ARG A 71 1.18 -1.87 -6.82
C ARG A 71 0.22 -2.94 -6.28
N ILE A 72 0.10 -3.06 -4.96
CA ILE A 72 -0.78 -4.04 -4.31
C ILE A 72 -2.26 -3.75 -4.62
N PHE A 73 -2.68 -2.49 -4.54
CA PHE A 73 -4.04 -2.07 -4.91
C PHE A 73 -4.36 -2.38 -6.38
N TYR A 74 -3.42 -2.10 -7.28
CA TYR A 74 -3.55 -2.49 -8.69
C TYR A 74 -3.69 -4.00 -8.84
N LYS A 75 -2.85 -4.82 -8.18
CA LYS A 75 -2.93 -6.29 -8.24
C LYS A 75 -4.27 -6.82 -7.72
N LEU A 76 -4.76 -6.28 -6.60
CA LEU A 76 -6.10 -6.59 -6.08
C LEU A 76 -7.20 -6.24 -7.08
N SER A 77 -7.06 -5.11 -7.78
CA SER A 77 -8.03 -4.68 -8.80
C SER A 77 -8.10 -5.63 -10.01
N LEU A 78 -7.03 -6.37 -10.30
CA LEU A 78 -7.01 -7.34 -11.40
C LEU A 78 -7.71 -8.65 -11.03
N ILE A 79 -7.63 -9.06 -9.76
CA ILE A 79 -8.20 -10.34 -9.31
C ILE A 79 -9.65 -10.23 -8.80
N THR A 80 -10.11 -9.02 -8.48
CA THR A 80 -11.50 -8.82 -8.04
C THR A 80 -12.50 -8.91 -9.20
N LYS A 81 -13.63 -9.57 -8.96
CA LYS A 81 -14.76 -9.66 -9.91
C LYS A 81 -15.79 -8.56 -9.73
N ASP A 82 -15.78 -7.89 -8.58
CA ASP A 82 -16.70 -6.79 -8.29
C ASP A 82 -16.20 -5.50 -8.97
N LYS A 83 -16.99 -4.99 -9.91
CA LYS A 83 -16.68 -3.77 -10.68
C LYS A 83 -16.59 -2.52 -9.80
N GLN A 84 -17.43 -2.40 -8.78
CA GLN A 84 -17.42 -1.25 -7.86
C GLN A 84 -16.18 -1.31 -6.97
N LEU A 85 -15.85 -2.50 -6.45
CA LEU A 85 -14.62 -2.70 -5.68
C LEU A 85 -13.38 -2.46 -6.55
N LYS A 86 -13.37 -2.94 -7.80
CA LYS A 86 -12.28 -2.69 -8.76
C LYS A 86 -12.02 -1.19 -8.92
N LYS A 87 -13.07 -0.40 -9.19
CA LYS A 87 -12.95 1.06 -9.33
C LYS A 87 -12.38 1.71 -8.08
N LYS A 88 -12.84 1.30 -6.88
CA LYS A 88 -12.32 1.80 -5.60
C LYS A 88 -10.84 1.44 -5.41
N LEU A 89 -10.44 0.21 -5.71
CA LEU A 89 -9.04 -0.21 -5.59
C LEU A 89 -8.12 0.56 -6.52
N VAL A 90 -8.52 0.77 -7.78
CA VAL A 90 -7.77 1.58 -8.75
C VAL A 90 -7.64 3.02 -8.26
N GLN A 91 -8.74 3.62 -7.79
CA GLN A 91 -8.72 4.99 -7.27
C GLN A 91 -7.80 5.13 -6.05
N ASN A 92 -7.89 4.23 -5.07
CA ASN A 92 -7.04 4.24 -3.87
C ASN A 92 -5.56 4.01 -4.23
N GLY A 93 -5.28 3.10 -5.16
CA GLY A 93 -3.93 2.86 -5.67
C GLY A 93 -3.36 4.11 -6.33
N TYR A 94 -4.13 4.77 -7.20
CA TYR A 94 -3.74 6.02 -7.87
C TYR A 94 -3.38 7.12 -6.86
N GLU A 95 -4.19 7.30 -5.83
CA GLU A 95 -3.92 8.30 -4.78
C GLU A 95 -2.58 8.04 -4.07
N GLN A 96 -2.26 6.77 -3.77
CA GLN A 96 -0.97 6.41 -3.18
C GLN A 96 0.20 6.64 -4.14
N ALA A 97 0.03 6.32 -5.43
CA ALA A 97 1.06 6.59 -6.43
C ALA A 97 1.32 8.09 -6.60
N LYS A 98 0.26 8.91 -6.60
CA LYS A 98 0.37 10.38 -6.66
C LYS A 98 1.13 10.92 -5.45
N LEU A 99 0.77 10.49 -4.24
CA LEU A 99 1.48 10.90 -3.01
C LEU A 99 2.94 10.43 -2.98
N ALA A 100 3.24 9.29 -3.61
CA ALA A 100 4.62 8.84 -3.77
C ALA A 100 5.41 9.74 -4.73
N LEU A 101 4.76 10.23 -5.79
CA LEU A 101 5.35 11.09 -6.82
C LEU A 101 5.82 12.44 -6.26
N ASP A 102 5.03 13.04 -5.36
CA ASP A 102 5.32 14.35 -4.75
C ASP A 102 6.74 14.46 -4.15
N HIS A 103 7.28 13.34 -3.64
CA HIS A 103 8.61 13.30 -2.98
C HIS A 103 9.55 12.21 -3.54
N GLY A 104 9.07 11.40 -4.48
CA GLY A 104 9.74 10.22 -5.04
C GLY A 104 9.94 10.28 -6.55
N ASN A 105 9.82 11.46 -7.17
CA ASN A 105 9.96 11.67 -8.62
C ASN A 105 11.35 11.30 -9.20
N HIS A 106 12.36 11.06 -8.37
CA HIS A 106 13.67 10.55 -8.80
C HIS A 106 13.70 9.02 -8.90
N ILE A 107 12.61 8.34 -8.54
CA ILE A 107 12.52 6.87 -8.53
C ILE A 107 11.69 6.40 -9.71
N TYR A 108 12.34 5.66 -10.61
CA TYR A 108 11.69 5.02 -11.76
C TYR A 108 10.42 4.24 -11.40
N SER A 109 10.44 3.45 -10.32
CA SER A 109 9.28 2.68 -9.86
C SER A 109 8.08 3.54 -9.50
N VAL A 110 8.28 4.75 -8.98
CA VAL A 110 7.20 5.66 -8.63
C VAL A 110 6.48 6.12 -9.90
N HIS A 111 7.22 6.60 -10.89
CA HIS A 111 6.69 6.98 -12.20
C HIS A 111 5.97 5.83 -12.90
N LYS A 112 6.59 4.64 -12.91
CA LYS A 112 5.99 3.44 -13.50
C LYS A 112 4.62 3.12 -12.91
N TRP A 113 4.50 3.07 -11.59
CA TRP A 113 3.23 2.73 -10.94
C TRP A 113 2.21 3.86 -11.02
N TYR A 114 2.65 5.12 -11.01
CA TYR A 114 1.80 6.27 -11.28
C TYR A 114 1.17 6.18 -12.67
N GLY A 115 1.96 5.99 -13.73
CA GLY A 115 1.46 5.90 -15.11
C GLY A 115 0.50 4.73 -15.32
N ILE A 116 0.81 3.54 -14.77
CA ILE A 116 -0.08 2.37 -14.85
C ILE A 116 -1.44 2.66 -14.21
N LEU A 117 -1.45 3.22 -13.00
CA LEU A 117 -2.68 3.49 -12.27
C LEU A 117 -3.46 4.67 -12.83
N LEU A 118 -2.78 5.67 -13.38
CA LEU A 118 -3.42 6.77 -14.09
C LEU A 118 -4.18 6.23 -15.31
N ASN A 119 -3.53 5.40 -16.13
CA ASN A 119 -4.18 4.75 -17.28
C ASN A 119 -5.39 3.89 -16.87
N GLU A 120 -5.29 3.11 -15.78
CA GLU A 120 -6.46 2.34 -15.31
C GLU A 120 -7.57 3.22 -14.77
N LYS A 121 -7.23 4.30 -14.06
CA LYS A 121 -8.21 5.25 -13.54
C LYS A 121 -8.99 5.92 -14.68
N CYS A 122 -8.31 6.25 -15.77
CA CYS A 122 -8.90 6.88 -16.95
C CYS A 122 -10.06 6.06 -17.56
N GLN A 123 -10.06 4.73 -17.41
CA GLN A 123 -11.18 3.90 -17.88
C GLN A 123 -12.51 4.18 -17.15
N TYR A 124 -12.47 4.90 -16.03
CA TYR A 124 -13.63 5.24 -15.21
C TYR A 124 -14.00 6.73 -15.25
N THR A 125 -13.28 7.53 -16.03
CA THR A 125 -13.45 8.98 -16.20
C THR A 125 -14.05 9.31 -17.57
N SER A 126 -14.52 10.55 -17.77
CA SER A 126 -15.02 10.98 -19.09
C SER A 126 -13.88 11.06 -20.11
N THR A 127 -14.21 11.03 -21.41
CA THR A 127 -13.22 11.09 -22.51
C THR A 127 -12.29 12.31 -22.41
N ASP A 128 -12.81 13.46 -21.96
CA ASP A 128 -12.00 14.69 -21.80
C ASP A 128 -10.97 14.55 -20.67
N GLU A 129 -11.33 13.86 -19.58
CA GLU A 129 -10.42 13.57 -18.47
C GLU A 129 -9.33 12.58 -18.91
N GLN A 130 -9.66 11.61 -19.79
CA GLN A 130 -8.68 10.67 -20.34
C GLN A 130 -7.62 11.38 -21.18
N ILE A 131 -8.02 12.35 -22.01
CA ILE A 131 -7.10 13.13 -22.86
C ILE A 131 -6.12 13.93 -21.98
N ARG A 132 -6.62 14.63 -20.94
CA ARG A 132 -5.76 15.38 -20.03
C ARG A 132 -4.74 14.49 -19.32
N SER A 133 -5.20 13.35 -18.80
CA SER A 133 -4.32 12.41 -18.12
C SER A 133 -3.27 11.77 -19.05
N ALA A 134 -3.56 11.59 -20.33
CA ALA A 134 -2.56 11.12 -21.30
C ALA A 134 -1.40 12.11 -21.48
N TYR A 135 -1.70 13.42 -21.48
CA TYR A 135 -0.65 14.46 -21.49
C TYR A 135 0.15 14.46 -20.20
N GLU A 136 -0.50 14.34 -19.03
CA GLU A 136 0.20 14.24 -17.73
C GLU A 136 1.17 13.05 -17.68
N VAL A 137 0.79 11.90 -18.22
CA VAL A 137 1.69 10.73 -18.32
C VAL A 137 2.88 11.02 -19.23
N LEU A 138 2.65 11.66 -20.38
CA LEU A 138 3.70 11.98 -21.35
C LEU A 138 4.76 12.91 -20.74
N ASP A 139 4.31 13.98 -20.08
CA ASP A 139 5.20 14.94 -19.41
C ASP A 139 6.06 14.22 -18.36
N HIS A 140 5.48 13.32 -17.56
CA HIS A 140 6.23 12.57 -16.56
C HIS A 140 7.22 11.54 -17.14
N PHE A 141 6.98 11.00 -18.33
CA PHE A 141 7.96 10.15 -19.01
C PHE A 141 9.15 10.94 -19.54
N GLU A 142 8.97 12.22 -19.87
CA GLU A 142 10.04 13.09 -20.37
C GLU A 142 10.87 13.71 -19.23
N GLU A 143 10.27 13.90 -18.06
CA GLU A 143 10.93 14.43 -16.86
C GLU A 143 11.74 13.40 -16.06
N ALA A 144 11.49 12.10 -16.26
CA ALA A 144 12.08 10.98 -15.51
C ALA A 144 13.37 10.42 -16.14
#